data_AF-A0A3C1SI20-F1
#
_entry.id   AF-A0A3C1SI20-F1
#
_cell.length_a   1.000
_cell.length_b   1.000
_cell.length_c   1.000
_cell.angle_alpha   90.00
_cell.angle_beta   90.00
_cell.angle_gamma   90.00
#
_symmetry.space_group_name_H-M   'P 1'
#
loop_
_entity.id
_entity.type
_entity.pdbx_description
1 polymer ?
#
loop_
_entity_poly.entity_id
_entity_poly.type
_entity_poly.pdbx_seq_one_letter_code
_entity_poly.pdbx_strand_id
1 'polypeptide(L)'
;YPYFQPLYNFSDGFNVLNPENGLQVTVVLLRIIEDLFQGCRNIEFNFGADEKLSALKDNINAILSEWTSYREDLFEKRYGDYLRNFVNQLYSQNDWDKSQYGKESLTNILWRTKYYFLPNFNFTQILLNKPSNDNPYKPLAGRTDYLKTALSLIVKRIDENAEGQKAVLGVINPWERYEFDLPNTVSKRLDVLLGAKRQTNTSATNANLIKYTLCIVSVLDWWINNPQSPAYTTNAMHIYRISDKDGGPAFSAPVRSDQNQLFAAAVKRAVAARQQK
;
A
#
# COMPACT_ATOMS: atom_id res chain seq x y z
N TYR A 1 -3.49 -10.27 6.23
CA TYR A 1 -3.62 -10.91 4.91
C TYR A 1 -4.97 -11.56 4.61
N PRO A 2 -5.45 -12.63 5.29
CA PRO A 2 -6.73 -13.28 4.92
C PRO A 2 -7.93 -12.33 5.03
N TYR A 3 -7.79 -11.31 5.89
CA TYR A 3 -8.74 -10.22 6.03
C TYR A 3 -8.90 -9.41 4.74
N PHE A 4 -7.83 -9.10 4.00
CA PHE A 4 -7.87 -8.18 2.87
C PHE A 4 -8.20 -8.87 1.54
N GLN A 5 -7.97 -10.18 1.43
CA GLN A 5 -8.19 -10.93 0.19
C GLN A 5 -9.60 -10.74 -0.40
N PRO A 6 -10.71 -10.96 0.34
CA PRO A 6 -12.06 -10.78 -0.21
C PRO A 6 -12.51 -9.32 -0.29
N LEU A 7 -11.73 -8.37 0.26
CA LEU A 7 -12.03 -6.95 0.14
C LEU A 7 -11.52 -6.37 -1.18
N TYR A 8 -10.45 -6.95 -1.74
CA TYR A 8 -9.73 -6.40 -2.88
C TYR A 8 -9.53 -7.37 -4.04
N ASN A 9 -9.80 -8.66 -3.85
CA ASN A 9 -9.68 -9.70 -4.88
C ASN A 9 -8.31 -9.69 -5.58
N PHE A 10 -7.22 -9.74 -4.80
CA PHE A 10 -5.87 -9.77 -5.35
C PHE A 10 -5.64 -11.00 -6.25
N SER A 11 -4.81 -10.83 -7.27
CA SER A 11 -4.42 -11.88 -8.21
C SER A 11 -3.62 -13.03 -7.56
N ASP A 12 -3.52 -14.15 -8.26
CA ASP A 12 -2.92 -15.38 -7.73
C ASP A 12 -1.48 -15.21 -7.21
N GLY A 13 -0.68 -14.32 -7.82
CA GLY A 13 0.68 -14.04 -7.35
C GLY A 13 0.72 -13.55 -5.89
N PHE A 14 -0.30 -12.80 -5.46
CA PHE A 14 -0.46 -12.39 -4.07
C PHE A 14 -0.82 -13.57 -3.14
N ASN A 15 -1.56 -14.56 -3.66
CA ASN A 15 -1.94 -15.75 -2.92
C ASN A 15 -0.77 -16.69 -2.66
N VAL A 16 0.19 -16.72 -3.58
CA VAL A 16 1.40 -17.53 -3.48
C VAL A 16 2.45 -16.90 -2.54
N LEU A 17 2.42 -15.58 -2.34
CA LEU A 17 3.38 -14.86 -1.51
C LEU A 17 3.30 -15.27 -0.04
N ASN A 18 4.47 -15.52 0.59
CA ASN A 18 4.55 -15.92 1.98
C ASN A 18 3.90 -14.87 2.91
N PRO A 19 3.10 -15.28 3.91
CA PRO A 19 2.41 -14.33 4.77
C PRO A 19 3.33 -13.44 5.62
N GLU A 20 4.53 -13.92 5.92
CA GLU A 20 5.54 -13.21 6.72
C GLU A 20 6.44 -12.31 5.87
N ASN A 21 6.36 -12.41 4.55
CA ASN A 21 7.15 -11.57 3.66
C ASN A 21 6.63 -10.12 3.73
N GLY A 22 7.52 -9.18 3.99
CA GLY A 22 7.19 -7.77 4.13
C GLY A 22 6.46 -7.18 2.91
N LEU A 23 6.70 -7.74 1.71
CA LEU A 23 6.07 -7.32 0.47
C LEU A 23 4.54 -7.49 0.51
N GLN A 24 4.04 -8.47 1.25
CA GLN A 24 2.60 -8.72 1.32
C GLN A 24 1.86 -7.54 1.95
N VAL A 25 2.39 -6.99 3.05
CA VAL A 25 1.84 -5.81 3.70
C VAL A 25 2.00 -4.59 2.79
N THR A 26 3.14 -4.46 2.10
CA THR A 26 3.38 -3.39 1.13
C THR A 26 2.29 -3.35 0.05
N VAL A 27 1.96 -4.47 -0.58
CA VAL A 27 0.94 -4.55 -1.64
C VAL A 27 -0.46 -4.20 -1.12
N VAL A 28 -0.79 -4.61 0.10
CA VAL A 28 -2.06 -4.22 0.74
C VAL A 28 -2.12 -2.71 0.95
N LEU A 29 -1.05 -2.10 1.48
CA LEU A 29 -0.98 -0.66 1.69
C LEU A 29 -1.04 0.11 0.36
N LEU A 30 -0.35 -0.37 -0.68
CA LEU A 30 -0.45 0.20 -2.04
C LEU A 30 -1.91 0.25 -2.50
N ARG A 31 -2.67 -0.83 -2.31
CA ARG A 31 -4.08 -0.90 -2.71
C ARG A 31 -4.99 0.01 -1.89
N ILE A 32 -4.77 0.13 -0.58
CA ILE A 32 -5.53 1.05 0.28
C ILE A 32 -5.27 2.50 -0.15
N ILE A 33 -4.01 2.85 -0.43
CA ILE A 33 -3.62 4.18 -0.90
C ILE A 33 -4.20 4.47 -2.29
N GLU A 34 -4.23 3.48 -3.18
CA GLU A 34 -4.89 3.59 -4.49
C GLU A 34 -6.38 3.96 -4.35
N ASP A 35 -7.12 3.26 -3.49
CA ASP A 35 -8.52 3.58 -3.19
C ASP A 35 -8.68 5.01 -2.62
N LEU A 36 -7.78 5.46 -1.75
CA LEU A 36 -7.78 6.83 -1.21
C LEU A 36 -7.51 7.87 -2.30
N PHE A 37 -6.56 7.59 -3.20
CA PHE A 37 -6.17 8.47 -4.29
C PHE A 37 -7.29 8.70 -5.29
N GLN A 38 -8.20 7.73 -5.47
CA GLN A 38 -9.41 7.96 -6.26
C GLN A 38 -10.23 9.14 -5.71
N GLY A 39 -10.37 9.26 -4.38
CA GLY A 39 -11.04 10.42 -3.79
C GLY A 39 -10.18 11.69 -3.84
N CYS A 40 -8.86 11.56 -3.69
CA CYS A 40 -7.95 12.71 -3.76
C CYS A 40 -7.87 13.35 -5.16
N ARG A 41 -8.32 12.68 -6.23
CA ARG A 41 -8.36 13.26 -7.58
C ARG A 41 -9.31 14.45 -7.69
N ASN A 42 -10.33 14.51 -6.84
CA ASN A 42 -11.31 15.60 -6.78
C ASN A 42 -10.84 16.77 -5.88
N ILE A 43 -9.62 16.68 -5.33
CA ILE A 43 -9.02 17.74 -4.52
C ILE A 43 -8.16 18.64 -5.41
N GLU A 44 -8.39 19.94 -5.30
CA GLU A 44 -7.64 20.95 -6.03
C GLU A 44 -6.32 21.28 -5.30
N PHE A 45 -5.28 20.49 -5.59
CA PHE A 45 -3.93 20.74 -5.09
C PHE A 45 -3.26 21.90 -5.84
N ASN A 46 -2.88 22.95 -5.11
CA ASN A 46 -2.18 24.12 -5.65
C ASN A 46 -0.77 24.24 -5.06
N PHE A 47 0.08 23.27 -5.38
CA PHE A 47 1.46 23.23 -4.85
C PHE A 47 2.33 24.34 -5.43
N GLY A 48 2.00 24.85 -6.63
CA GLY A 48 2.75 25.93 -7.28
C GLY A 48 2.65 27.28 -6.57
N ALA A 49 1.55 27.52 -5.82
CA ALA A 49 1.40 28.73 -5.02
C ALA A 49 2.19 28.69 -3.70
N ASP A 50 2.88 27.59 -3.41
CA ASP A 50 3.62 27.39 -2.17
C ASP A 50 5.09 27.10 -2.43
N GLU A 51 5.98 27.96 -1.93
CA GLU A 51 7.44 27.80 -2.11
C GLU A 51 7.99 26.49 -1.54
N LYS A 52 7.45 26.01 -0.40
CA LYS A 52 7.96 24.78 0.24
C LYS A 52 7.51 23.53 -0.52
N LEU A 53 6.27 23.51 -1.00
CA LEU A 53 5.72 22.40 -1.78
C LEU A 53 6.28 22.38 -3.20
N SER A 54 6.44 23.55 -3.84
CA SER A 54 7.03 23.67 -5.18
C SER A 54 8.52 23.33 -5.22
N ALA A 55 9.25 23.50 -4.12
CA ALA A 55 10.65 23.09 -4.01
C ALA A 55 10.85 21.55 -3.94
N LEU A 56 9.79 20.78 -3.71
CA LEU A 56 9.87 19.32 -3.69
C LEU A 56 10.06 18.75 -5.11
N LYS A 57 10.92 17.74 -5.26
CA LYS A 57 11.38 17.23 -6.56
C LYS A 57 10.41 16.24 -7.27
N ASP A 58 9.18 16.13 -6.80
CA ASP A 58 8.15 15.28 -7.43
C ASP A 58 6.81 16.02 -7.51
N ASN A 59 5.83 15.41 -8.18
CA ASN A 59 4.55 16.05 -8.47
C ASN A 59 3.38 15.18 -7.98
N ILE A 60 2.54 15.73 -7.09
CA ILE A 60 1.38 15.03 -6.51
C ILE A 60 0.43 14.47 -7.59
N ASN A 61 0.14 15.20 -8.65
CA ASN A 61 -0.76 14.77 -9.72
C ASN A 61 -0.17 13.61 -10.53
N ALA A 62 1.14 13.64 -10.79
CA ALA A 62 1.83 12.52 -11.43
C ALA A 62 1.77 11.26 -10.55
N ILE A 63 1.98 11.43 -9.23
CA ILE A 63 1.88 10.31 -8.28
C ILE A 63 0.45 9.73 -8.26
N LEU A 64 -0.59 10.55 -8.13
CA LEU A 64 -1.99 10.11 -8.15
C LEU A 64 -2.37 9.35 -9.43
N SER A 65 -1.72 9.68 -10.56
CA SER A 65 -1.96 9.05 -11.85
C SER A 65 -1.20 7.73 -12.01
N GLU A 66 0.06 7.68 -11.56
CA GLU A 66 0.94 6.54 -11.79
C GLU A 66 0.92 5.50 -10.66
N TRP A 67 0.40 5.82 -9.48
CA TRP A 67 0.49 4.97 -8.28
C TRP A 67 0.05 3.52 -8.51
N THR A 68 -1.04 3.31 -9.25
CA THR A 68 -1.57 1.98 -9.58
C THR A 68 -0.52 1.09 -10.26
N SER A 69 0.44 1.67 -10.98
CA SER A 69 1.49 0.94 -11.70
C SER A 69 2.41 0.15 -10.78
N TYR A 70 2.61 0.58 -9.53
CA TYR A 70 3.39 -0.18 -8.54
C TYR A 70 2.72 -1.51 -8.20
N ARG A 71 1.38 -1.57 -8.20
CA ARG A 71 0.64 -2.82 -8.01
C ARG A 71 0.47 -3.56 -9.32
N GLU A 72 -0.08 -2.94 -10.35
CA GLU A 72 -0.48 -3.68 -11.56
C GLU A 72 0.69 -4.08 -12.45
N ASP A 73 1.69 -3.21 -12.65
CA ASP A 73 2.83 -3.55 -13.49
C ASP A 73 3.95 -4.21 -12.68
N LEU A 74 4.45 -3.52 -11.65
CA LEU A 74 5.59 -4.06 -10.90
C LEU A 74 5.22 -5.28 -10.07
N PHE A 75 4.10 -5.26 -9.35
CA PHE A 75 3.73 -6.38 -8.51
C PHE A 75 3.06 -7.48 -9.30
N GLU A 76 1.92 -7.25 -9.95
CA GLU A 76 1.13 -8.34 -10.55
C GLU A 76 1.85 -8.96 -11.76
N LYS A 77 2.15 -8.14 -12.78
CA LYS A 77 2.73 -8.63 -14.05
C LYS A 77 4.20 -9.04 -13.91
N ARG A 78 5.04 -8.22 -13.29
CA ARG A 78 6.50 -8.47 -13.25
C ARG A 78 6.94 -9.36 -12.09
N TYR A 79 6.30 -9.27 -10.93
CA TYR A 79 6.69 -10.04 -9.75
C TYR A 79 5.80 -11.26 -9.49
N GLY A 80 4.49 -11.08 -9.47
CA GLY A 80 3.49 -12.05 -9.04
C GLY A 80 3.35 -13.20 -10.03
N ASP A 81 3.22 -12.90 -11.32
CA ASP A 81 3.23 -13.92 -12.37
C ASP A 81 4.55 -14.71 -12.39
N TYR A 82 5.66 -14.00 -12.17
CA TYR A 82 6.98 -14.63 -12.10
C TYR A 82 7.13 -15.56 -10.88
N LEU A 83 6.67 -15.12 -9.71
CA LEU A 83 6.64 -15.91 -8.49
C LEU A 83 5.74 -17.14 -8.65
N ARG A 84 4.56 -17.00 -9.24
CA ARG A 84 3.66 -18.12 -9.50
C ARG A 84 4.33 -19.17 -10.40
N ASN A 85 4.99 -18.72 -11.47
CA ASN A 85 5.70 -19.62 -12.38
C ASN A 85 6.86 -20.35 -11.67
N PHE A 86 7.64 -19.62 -10.86
CA PHE A 86 8.69 -20.20 -10.01
C PHE A 86 8.13 -21.32 -9.12
N VAL A 87 7.01 -21.05 -8.44
CA VAL A 87 6.41 -22.00 -7.50
C VAL A 87 5.80 -23.21 -8.23
N ASN A 88 5.18 -23.01 -9.40
CA ASN A 88 4.69 -24.10 -10.23
C ASN A 88 5.83 -25.03 -10.69
N GLN A 89 6.97 -24.46 -11.09
CA GLN A 89 8.14 -25.24 -11.50
C GLN A 89 8.74 -26.02 -10.34
N LEU A 90 8.86 -25.38 -9.17
CA LEU A 90 9.31 -26.03 -7.95
C LEU A 90 8.40 -27.20 -7.53
N TYR A 91 7.09 -27.04 -7.69
CA TYR A 91 6.13 -28.11 -7.39
C TYR A 91 6.18 -29.27 -8.40
N SER A 92 6.45 -28.99 -9.66
CA SER A 92 6.32 -29.97 -10.76
C SER A 92 7.61 -30.72 -11.07
N GLN A 93 8.77 -30.21 -10.66
CA GLN A 93 10.07 -30.74 -11.05
C GLN A 93 10.94 -31.01 -9.81
N ASN A 94 11.38 -32.27 -9.66
CA ASN A 94 12.33 -32.64 -8.61
C ASN A 94 13.68 -31.93 -8.81
N ASP A 95 14.29 -31.49 -7.71
CA ASP A 95 15.60 -30.82 -7.66
C ASP A 95 15.72 -29.53 -8.51
N TRP A 96 14.60 -28.93 -8.90
CA TRP A 96 14.60 -27.73 -9.73
C TRP A 96 15.27 -26.54 -9.05
N ASP A 97 15.13 -26.42 -7.73
CA ASP A 97 15.79 -25.42 -6.89
C ASP A 97 17.33 -25.53 -6.91
N LYS A 98 17.87 -26.72 -7.16
CA LYS A 98 19.31 -26.98 -7.27
C LYS A 98 19.86 -26.64 -8.66
N SER A 99 18.99 -26.61 -9.67
CA SER A 99 19.38 -26.27 -11.04
C SER A 99 19.88 -24.82 -11.14
N GLN A 100 20.72 -24.57 -12.16
CA GLN A 100 21.20 -23.21 -12.45
C GLN A 100 20.04 -22.25 -12.70
N TYR A 101 19.02 -22.71 -13.45
CA TYR A 101 17.84 -21.92 -13.77
C TYR A 101 16.97 -21.60 -12.54
N GLY A 102 16.82 -22.55 -11.61
CA GLY A 102 16.11 -22.34 -10.34
C GLY A 102 16.81 -21.29 -9.48
N LYS A 103 18.14 -21.37 -9.38
CA LYS A 103 18.96 -20.37 -8.67
C LYS A 103 18.89 -18.98 -9.30
N GLU A 104 18.89 -18.89 -10.63
CA GLU A 104 18.71 -17.63 -11.36
C GLU A 104 17.34 -17.02 -11.10
N SER A 105 16.28 -17.84 -11.17
CA SER A 105 14.91 -17.40 -10.94
C SER A 105 14.70 -16.91 -9.51
N LEU A 106 15.25 -17.63 -8.53
CA LEU A 106 15.23 -17.22 -7.13
C LEU A 106 15.98 -15.90 -6.89
N THR A 107 17.17 -15.78 -7.49
CA THR A 107 17.98 -14.56 -7.43
C THR A 107 17.20 -13.37 -7.98
N ASN A 108 16.53 -13.53 -9.12
CA ASN A 108 15.70 -12.48 -9.72
C ASN A 108 14.55 -12.06 -8.81
N ILE A 109 13.85 -12.99 -8.15
CA ILE A 109 12.76 -12.66 -7.23
C ILE A 109 13.28 -11.85 -6.03
N LEU A 110 14.41 -12.25 -5.45
CA LEU A 110 15.03 -11.54 -4.32
C LEU A 110 15.43 -10.11 -4.71
N TRP A 111 16.06 -9.95 -5.88
CA TRP A 111 16.41 -8.61 -6.38
C TRP A 111 15.21 -7.76 -6.74
N ARG A 112 14.16 -8.31 -7.36
CA ARG A 112 12.91 -7.57 -7.63
C ARG A 112 12.22 -7.13 -6.35
N THR A 113 12.22 -7.97 -5.31
CA THR A 113 11.72 -7.61 -3.97
C THR A 113 12.44 -6.36 -3.46
N LYS A 114 13.78 -6.34 -3.56
CA LYS A 114 14.60 -5.20 -3.13
C LYS A 114 14.39 -3.95 -3.99
N TYR A 115 14.43 -4.10 -5.30
CA TYR A 115 14.44 -2.97 -6.24
C TYR A 115 13.10 -2.28 -6.40
N TYR A 116 12.01 -3.05 -6.39
CA TYR A 116 10.70 -2.49 -6.67
C TYR A 116 10.02 -1.99 -5.38
N PHE A 117 10.25 -2.64 -4.24
CA PHE A 117 9.40 -2.46 -3.06
C PHE A 117 10.14 -2.23 -1.75
N LEU A 118 11.19 -3.01 -1.46
CA LEU A 118 11.80 -3.11 -0.13
C LEU A 118 13.29 -2.75 -0.18
N PRO A 119 13.67 -1.46 -0.19
CA PRO A 119 15.07 -1.03 -0.41
C PRO A 119 16.08 -1.60 0.60
N ASN A 120 15.65 -1.81 1.85
CA ASN A 120 16.50 -2.36 2.92
C ASN A 120 16.50 -3.90 2.95
N PHE A 121 15.88 -4.57 1.98
CA PHE A 121 15.81 -6.03 1.92
C PHE A 121 17.20 -6.61 1.67
N ASN A 122 17.67 -7.44 2.58
CA ASN A 122 19.00 -8.03 2.52
C ASN A 122 18.89 -9.56 2.46
N PHE A 123 19.74 -10.17 1.66
CA PHE A 123 19.77 -11.62 1.46
C PHE A 123 21.18 -12.06 1.08
N THR A 124 21.50 -13.32 1.35
CA THR A 124 22.74 -13.93 0.88
C THR A 124 22.65 -14.14 -0.63
N GLN A 125 23.58 -13.54 -1.35
CA GLN A 125 23.62 -13.64 -2.80
C GLN A 125 23.86 -15.09 -3.24
N ILE A 126 22.93 -15.65 -4.03
CA ILE A 126 22.98 -17.04 -4.49
C ILE A 126 23.92 -17.21 -5.68
N LEU A 127 23.91 -16.22 -6.60
CA LEU A 127 24.75 -16.19 -7.79
C LEU A 127 25.54 -14.89 -7.84
N LEU A 128 26.81 -14.94 -8.26
CA LEU A 128 27.69 -13.77 -8.40
C LEU A 128 27.08 -12.67 -9.30
N ASN A 129 26.35 -13.07 -10.34
CA ASN A 129 25.71 -12.14 -11.26
C ASN A 129 24.48 -11.49 -10.62
N LYS A 130 24.50 -10.17 -10.60
CA LYS A 130 23.39 -9.33 -10.13
C LYS A 130 22.54 -8.91 -11.34
N PRO A 131 21.22 -9.16 -11.34
CA PRO A 131 20.34 -8.72 -12.40
C PRO A 131 20.31 -7.18 -12.45
N SER A 132 20.12 -6.64 -13.65
CA SER A 132 19.90 -5.20 -13.82
C SER A 132 18.59 -4.78 -13.17
N ASN A 133 18.54 -3.54 -12.66
CA ASN A 133 17.29 -2.94 -12.23
C ASN A 133 16.52 -2.46 -13.47
N ASP A 134 15.45 -3.14 -13.82
CA ASP A 134 14.56 -2.85 -14.95
C ASP A 134 13.29 -2.09 -14.55
N ASN A 135 13.24 -1.50 -13.34
CA ASN A 135 12.12 -0.69 -12.88
C ASN A 135 11.95 0.57 -13.74
N PRO A 136 10.85 0.72 -14.50
CA PRO A 136 10.62 1.89 -15.34
C PRO A 136 10.07 3.09 -14.55
N TYR A 137 9.67 2.89 -13.29
CA TYR A 137 9.04 3.91 -12.45
C TYR A 137 10.02 4.52 -11.45
N LYS A 138 9.69 5.72 -10.95
CA LYS A 138 10.41 6.28 -9.80
C LYS A 138 10.36 5.31 -8.61
N PRO A 139 11.42 5.22 -7.79
CA PRO A 139 11.43 4.31 -6.63
C PRO A 139 10.25 4.57 -5.68
N LEU A 140 9.52 3.51 -5.32
CA LEU A 140 8.36 3.59 -4.42
C LEU A 140 8.74 4.23 -3.06
N ALA A 141 9.91 3.86 -2.54
CA ALA A 141 10.52 4.42 -1.33
C ALA A 141 10.57 5.95 -1.36
N GLY A 142 11.14 6.52 -2.42
CA GLY A 142 11.26 7.98 -2.59
C GLY A 142 9.92 8.67 -2.82
N ARG A 143 9.00 8.04 -3.56
CA ARG A 143 7.64 8.57 -3.75
C ARG A 143 6.83 8.62 -2.47
N THR A 144 6.97 7.60 -1.63
CA THR A 144 6.24 7.52 -0.36
C THR A 144 6.76 8.57 0.63
N ASP A 145 8.08 8.77 0.69
CA ASP A 145 8.70 9.83 1.51
C ASP A 145 8.28 11.24 1.05
N TYR A 146 8.28 11.48 -0.27
CA TYR A 146 7.74 12.73 -0.84
C TYR A 146 6.30 12.97 -0.41
N LEU A 147 5.42 11.97 -0.58
CA LEU A 147 4.00 12.08 -0.25
C LEU A 147 3.81 12.38 1.23
N LYS A 148 4.51 11.64 2.10
CA LYS A 148 4.47 11.87 3.55
C LYS A 148 4.87 13.30 3.87
N THR A 149 5.95 13.80 3.28
CA THR A 149 6.45 15.15 3.54
C THR A 149 5.46 16.22 3.08
N ALA A 150 4.98 16.12 1.83
CA ALA A 150 4.02 17.06 1.26
C ALA A 150 2.69 17.06 2.03
N LEU A 151 2.11 15.88 2.27
CA LEU A 151 0.85 15.75 2.99
C LEU A 151 0.98 16.17 4.46
N SER A 152 2.12 15.92 5.11
CA SER A 152 2.35 16.40 6.49
C SER A 152 2.32 17.92 6.58
N LEU A 153 2.92 18.61 5.62
CA LEU A 153 2.90 20.07 5.57
C LEU A 153 1.47 20.60 5.37
N ILE A 154 0.70 19.97 4.48
CA ILE A 154 -0.69 20.33 4.23
C ILE A 154 -1.57 20.06 5.44
N VAL A 155 -1.45 18.87 6.06
CA VAL A 155 -2.23 18.50 7.25
C VAL A 155 -1.97 19.46 8.40
N LYS A 156 -0.71 19.83 8.64
CA LYS A 156 -0.38 20.84 9.66
C LYS A 156 -1.15 22.14 9.43
N ARG A 157 -1.21 22.62 8.19
CA ARG A 157 -1.94 23.86 7.84
C ARG A 157 -3.45 23.69 7.92
N ILE A 158 -3.97 22.52 7.56
CA ILE A 158 -5.37 22.19 7.76
C ILE A 158 -5.70 22.29 9.26
N ASP A 159 -4.87 21.74 10.14
CA ASP A 159 -5.08 21.80 11.58
C ASP A 159 -5.03 23.25 12.10
N GLU A 160 -4.05 24.04 11.66
CA GLU A 160 -3.92 25.47 12.01
C GLU A 160 -5.13 26.32 11.56
N ASN A 161 -5.81 25.93 10.48
CA ASN A 161 -6.92 26.68 9.87
C ASN A 161 -8.29 26.02 10.06
N ALA A 162 -8.36 24.94 10.85
CA ALA A 162 -9.59 24.20 11.09
C ALA A 162 -10.63 25.04 11.84
N GLU A 163 -10.17 25.88 12.78
CA GLU A 163 -11.03 26.83 13.47
C GLU A 163 -11.46 27.95 12.53
N GLY A 164 -12.76 27.99 12.23
CA GLY A 164 -13.34 28.94 11.29
C GLY A 164 -13.14 28.60 9.81
N GLN A 165 -12.62 27.40 9.49
CA GLN A 165 -12.51 26.88 8.12
C GLN A 165 -11.84 27.88 7.15
N LYS A 166 -10.67 28.39 7.54
CA LYS A 166 -9.95 29.41 6.76
C LYS A 166 -9.23 28.79 5.55
N ALA A 167 -8.81 29.63 4.61
CA ALA A 167 -8.07 29.17 3.43
C ALA A 167 -6.78 28.42 3.83
N VAL A 168 -6.45 27.34 3.11
CA VAL A 168 -5.28 26.49 3.38
C VAL A 168 -4.31 26.57 2.21
N LEU A 169 -3.10 27.06 2.45
CA LEU A 169 -2.09 27.13 1.41
C LEU A 169 -1.68 25.72 0.93
N GLY A 170 -1.83 25.47 -0.38
CA GLY A 170 -1.55 24.19 -1.04
C GLY A 170 -2.79 23.37 -1.42
N VAL A 171 -3.98 23.71 -0.91
CA VAL A 171 -5.26 23.04 -1.23
C VAL A 171 -6.37 24.09 -1.33
N ILE A 172 -7.05 24.17 -2.46
CA ILE A 172 -8.07 25.21 -2.71
C ILE A 172 -9.38 24.87 -1.99
N ASN A 173 -9.80 23.61 -2.03
CA ASN A 173 -11.10 23.15 -1.53
C ASN A 173 -11.03 22.17 -0.32
N PRO A 174 -10.30 22.47 0.76
CA PRO A 174 -10.09 21.53 1.87
C PRO A 174 -11.36 21.27 2.69
N TRP A 175 -12.29 22.23 2.76
CA TRP A 175 -13.49 22.13 3.59
C TRP A 175 -14.70 21.56 2.86
N GLU A 176 -14.60 21.41 1.55
CA GLU A 176 -15.61 20.75 0.76
C GLU A 176 -15.70 19.27 1.13
N ARG A 177 -16.86 18.70 0.83
CA ARG A 177 -17.11 17.28 1.04
C ARG A 177 -16.26 16.48 0.05
N TYR A 178 -15.61 15.41 0.52
CA TYR A 178 -14.89 14.54 -0.41
C TYR A 178 -15.86 13.80 -1.33
N GLU A 179 -15.40 13.52 -2.54
CA GLU A 179 -16.15 12.79 -3.55
C GLU A 179 -15.30 11.63 -4.11
N PHE A 180 -15.94 10.48 -4.28
CA PHE A 180 -15.38 9.33 -4.96
C PHE A 180 -16.26 9.01 -6.16
N ASP A 181 -15.69 9.06 -7.37
CA ASP A 181 -16.42 8.81 -8.61
C ASP A 181 -17.13 7.44 -8.59
N LEU A 182 -16.49 6.45 -7.98
CA LEU A 182 -17.02 5.10 -7.76
C LEU A 182 -16.82 4.65 -6.30
N PRO A 183 -17.86 4.13 -5.62
CA PRO A 183 -17.72 3.61 -4.26
C PRO A 183 -16.81 2.37 -4.18
N ASN A 184 -15.58 2.58 -3.71
CA ASN A 184 -14.60 1.53 -3.40
C ASN A 184 -14.66 1.04 -1.93
N THR A 185 -13.74 0.16 -1.53
CA THR A 185 -13.73 -0.43 -0.19
C THR A 185 -13.43 0.60 0.89
N VAL A 186 -12.51 1.54 0.62
CA VAL A 186 -12.13 2.59 1.58
C VAL A 186 -13.22 3.65 1.73
N SER A 187 -13.77 4.17 0.64
CA SER A 187 -14.84 5.19 0.65
C SER A 187 -16.03 4.76 1.48
N LYS A 188 -16.53 3.52 1.30
CA LYS A 188 -17.63 2.97 2.11
C LYS A 188 -17.33 2.96 3.61
N ARG A 189 -16.08 2.73 4.00
CA ARG A 189 -15.65 2.72 5.40
C ARG A 189 -15.46 4.13 5.94
N LEU A 190 -14.89 5.04 5.15
CA LEU A 190 -14.77 6.46 5.49
C LEU A 190 -16.14 7.11 5.65
N ASP A 191 -17.10 6.78 4.80
CA ASP A 191 -18.48 7.28 4.89
C ASP A 191 -19.12 6.96 6.24
N VAL A 192 -18.90 5.74 6.73
CA VAL A 192 -19.39 5.29 8.04
C VAL A 192 -18.65 6.01 9.18
N LEU A 193 -17.32 6.12 9.08
CA LEU A 193 -16.48 6.70 10.14
C LEU A 193 -16.66 8.22 10.28
N LEU A 194 -16.85 8.92 9.16
CA LEU A 194 -16.94 10.38 9.09
C LEU A 194 -18.37 10.89 8.97
N GLY A 195 -19.34 9.98 8.95
CA GLY A 195 -20.75 10.32 8.89
C GLY A 195 -21.12 11.05 7.61
N ALA A 196 -20.62 10.58 6.46
CA ALA A 196 -20.91 11.19 5.16
C ALA A 196 -22.42 11.21 4.86
N LYS A 197 -23.19 10.25 5.38
CA LYS A 197 -24.66 10.24 5.24
C LYS A 197 -25.38 11.36 6.00
N ARG A 198 -24.71 12.09 6.89
CA ARG A 198 -25.31 13.22 7.63
C ARG A 198 -25.38 14.44 6.70
N GLN A 199 -26.52 15.11 6.68
CA GLN A 199 -26.72 16.33 5.90
C GLN A 199 -26.02 17.54 6.52
N THR A 200 -25.91 17.60 7.85
CA THR A 200 -25.24 18.66 8.61
C THR A 200 -24.21 18.07 9.57
N ASN A 201 -23.18 18.85 9.92
CA ASN A 201 -22.11 18.47 10.85
C ASN A 201 -21.40 17.15 10.48
N THR A 202 -21.16 16.94 9.18
CA THR A 202 -20.35 15.81 8.69
C THR A 202 -18.86 16.13 8.80
N SER A 203 -18.06 15.10 9.09
CA SER A 203 -16.61 15.19 9.04
C SER A 203 -16.07 14.67 7.70
N ALA A 204 -16.94 14.42 6.72
CA ALA A 204 -16.57 13.88 5.42
C ALA A 204 -15.98 14.94 4.47
N THR A 205 -14.92 15.63 4.90
CA THR A 205 -14.29 16.71 4.14
C THR A 205 -13.00 16.27 3.45
N ASN A 206 -12.59 16.99 2.40
CA ASN A 206 -11.30 16.80 1.73
C ASN A 206 -10.13 16.91 2.72
N ALA A 207 -10.22 17.81 3.68
CA ALA A 207 -9.27 17.95 4.78
C ALA A 207 -9.09 16.64 5.56
N ASN A 208 -10.18 15.97 5.92
CA ASN A 208 -10.08 14.69 6.60
C ASN A 208 -9.62 13.57 5.67
N LEU A 209 -10.05 13.54 4.40
CA LEU A 209 -9.53 12.59 3.44
C LEU A 209 -7.98 12.68 3.34
N ILE A 210 -7.44 13.89 3.22
CA ILE A 210 -5.99 14.14 3.22
C ILE A 210 -5.33 13.62 4.51
N LYS A 211 -5.93 13.85 5.68
CA LYS A 211 -5.41 13.33 6.97
C LYS A 211 -5.35 11.80 7.00
N TYR A 212 -6.43 11.12 6.60
CA TYR A 212 -6.44 9.65 6.55
C TYR A 212 -5.44 9.13 5.52
N THR A 213 -5.32 9.79 4.36
CA THR A 213 -4.30 9.47 3.36
C THR A 213 -2.90 9.60 3.92
N LEU A 214 -2.59 10.68 4.63
CA LEU A 214 -1.31 10.85 5.32
C LEU A 214 -1.05 9.73 6.33
N CYS A 215 -2.05 9.32 7.12
CA CYS A 215 -1.87 8.24 8.09
C CYS A 215 -1.43 6.94 7.41
N ILE A 216 -2.10 6.53 6.34
CA ILE A 216 -1.76 5.28 5.64
C ILE A 216 -0.42 5.41 4.89
N VAL A 217 -0.16 6.55 4.25
CA VAL A 217 1.14 6.82 3.60
C VAL A 217 2.27 6.80 4.62
N SER A 218 2.08 7.35 5.81
CA SER A 218 3.09 7.34 6.88
C SER A 218 3.38 5.93 7.38
N VAL A 219 2.36 5.06 7.44
CA VAL A 219 2.54 3.64 7.76
C VAL A 219 3.36 2.95 6.66
N LEU A 220 3.05 3.19 5.38
CA LEU A 220 3.82 2.62 4.28
C LEU A 220 5.26 3.14 4.28
N ASP A 221 5.47 4.44 4.47
CA ASP A 221 6.78 5.06 4.57
C ASP A 221 7.61 4.41 5.67
N TRP A 222 7.07 4.33 6.89
CA TRP A 222 7.75 3.65 7.99
C TRP A 222 8.01 2.18 7.66
N TRP A 223 7.06 1.48 7.02
CA TRP A 223 7.21 0.08 6.66
C TRP A 223 8.36 -0.17 5.68
N ILE A 224 8.50 0.65 4.63
CA ILE A 224 9.51 0.41 3.58
C ILE A 224 10.81 1.20 3.78
N ASN A 225 10.76 2.40 4.33
CA ASN A 225 11.95 3.26 4.45
C ASN A 225 12.71 3.07 5.77
N ASN A 226 12.08 2.53 6.82
CA ASN A 226 12.78 2.23 8.08
C ASN A 226 13.46 0.85 8.02
N PRO A 227 14.80 0.76 8.13
CA PRO A 227 15.50 -0.53 8.15
C PRO A 227 15.12 -1.43 9.34
N GLN A 228 14.58 -0.85 10.43
CA GLN A 228 14.15 -1.57 11.62
C GLN A 228 12.69 -2.05 11.56
N SER A 229 11.99 -1.81 10.44
CA SER A 229 10.60 -2.23 10.33
C SER A 229 10.49 -3.77 10.29
N PRO A 230 9.34 -4.34 10.72
CA PRO A 230 9.07 -5.77 10.57
C PRO A 230 9.05 -6.26 9.12
N ALA A 231 9.07 -5.36 8.13
CA ALA A 231 9.20 -5.76 6.72
C ALA A 231 10.51 -6.50 6.44
N TYR A 232 11.53 -6.28 7.28
CA TYR A 232 12.91 -6.74 7.10
C TYR A 232 13.35 -7.80 8.10
N THR A 233 12.46 -8.25 9.00
CA THR A 233 12.80 -9.22 10.06
C THR A 233 12.69 -10.68 9.62
N THR A 234 11.92 -10.94 8.57
CA THR A 234 11.66 -12.29 8.06
C THR A 234 12.83 -12.80 7.24
N ASN A 235 13.07 -14.12 7.26
CA ASN A 235 14.05 -14.76 6.39
C ASN A 235 13.75 -14.42 4.91
N ALA A 236 14.74 -13.89 4.20
CA ALA A 236 14.62 -13.52 2.80
C ALA A 236 14.19 -14.67 1.88
N MET A 237 14.47 -15.92 2.27
CA MET A 237 14.09 -17.12 1.52
C MET A 237 12.61 -17.49 1.69
N HIS A 238 11.89 -16.89 2.64
CA HIS A 238 10.46 -17.06 2.81
C HIS A 238 9.70 -16.20 1.78
N ILE A 239 9.84 -16.55 0.51
CA ILE A 239 9.28 -15.81 -0.61
C ILE A 239 7.85 -16.28 -0.90
N TYR A 240 7.63 -17.60 -0.92
CA TYR A 240 6.33 -18.20 -1.20
C TYR A 240 5.77 -18.93 0.02
N ARG A 241 4.47 -19.22 0.00
CA ARG A 241 3.79 -19.96 1.06
C ARG A 241 4.19 -21.43 1.02
N ILE A 242 4.41 -21.99 2.20
CA ILE A 242 4.62 -23.42 2.40
C ILE A 242 3.37 -23.97 3.08
N SER A 243 2.92 -25.12 2.64
CA SER A 243 1.78 -25.84 3.19
C SER A 243 2.19 -26.60 4.44
N ASP A 244 1.44 -26.40 5.53
CA ASP A 244 1.69 -27.08 6.80
C ASP A 244 1.43 -28.60 6.73
N LYS A 245 0.74 -29.08 5.68
CA LYS A 245 0.33 -30.48 5.55
C LYS A 245 1.42 -31.37 4.96
N ASP A 246 2.12 -30.86 3.94
CA ASP A 246 3.04 -31.63 3.10
C ASP A 246 4.41 -30.96 2.95
N GLY A 247 4.60 -29.75 3.51
CA GLY A 247 5.85 -28.99 3.38
C GLY A 247 6.12 -28.48 1.96
N GLY A 248 5.18 -28.68 1.04
CA GLY A 248 5.28 -28.22 -0.34
C GLY A 248 4.74 -26.79 -0.49
N PRO A 249 4.84 -26.20 -1.70
CA PRO A 249 4.29 -24.89 -1.94
C PRO A 249 2.76 -24.84 -1.82
N ALA A 250 2.24 -23.77 -1.21
CA ALA A 250 0.81 -23.49 -1.12
C ALA A 250 0.40 -22.37 -2.10
N PHE A 251 -0.61 -22.65 -2.93
CA PHE A 251 -1.08 -21.74 -3.98
C PHE A 251 -2.25 -20.85 -3.58
N SER A 252 -2.83 -21.10 -2.40
CA SER A 252 -3.99 -20.37 -1.92
C SER A 252 -3.90 -20.18 -0.41
N ALA A 253 -4.79 -19.33 0.09
CA ALA A 253 -4.96 -19.12 1.51
C ALA A 253 -6.43 -19.21 1.89
N PRO A 254 -6.73 -19.59 3.15
CA PRO A 254 -8.10 -19.58 3.64
C PRO A 254 -8.73 -18.19 3.48
N VAL A 255 -9.83 -18.13 2.73
CA VAL A 255 -10.60 -16.89 2.57
C VAL A 255 -11.50 -16.72 3.78
N ARG A 256 -11.38 -15.57 4.44
CA ARG A 256 -12.28 -15.16 5.52
C ARG A 256 -13.57 -14.56 4.96
N SER A 257 -14.68 -14.65 5.69
CA SER A 257 -15.97 -14.04 5.29
C SER A 257 -16.53 -13.05 6.33
N ASP A 258 -15.81 -12.81 7.41
CA ASP A 258 -16.25 -12.04 8.58
C ASP A 258 -15.79 -10.57 8.60
N GLN A 259 -15.17 -10.07 7.53
CA GLN A 259 -14.49 -8.77 7.49
C GLN A 259 -15.43 -7.60 7.82
N ASN A 260 -16.62 -7.61 7.22
CA ASN A 260 -17.61 -6.55 7.40
C ASN A 260 -18.23 -6.60 8.80
N GLN A 261 -18.41 -7.81 9.36
CA GLN A 261 -18.86 -7.99 10.73
C GLN A 261 -17.83 -7.44 11.73
N LEU A 262 -16.55 -7.74 11.52
CA LEU A 262 -15.45 -7.22 12.34
C LEU A 262 -15.37 -5.69 12.28
N PHE A 263 -15.53 -5.11 11.08
CA PHE A 263 -15.56 -3.66 10.91
C PHE A 263 -16.74 -3.05 11.68
N ALA A 264 -17.96 -3.55 11.48
CA ALA A 264 -19.15 -3.05 12.17
C ALA A 264 -19.01 -3.19 13.70
N ALA A 265 -18.46 -4.31 14.19
CA ALA A 265 -18.21 -4.53 15.62
C ALA A 265 -17.16 -3.56 16.19
N ALA A 266 -16.11 -3.23 15.42
CA ALA A 266 -15.11 -2.25 15.82
C ALA A 266 -15.70 -0.83 15.88
N VAL A 267 -16.50 -0.43 14.89
CA VAL A 267 -17.19 0.86 14.88
C VAL A 267 -18.14 0.98 16.06
N LYS A 268 -18.96 -0.04 16.33
CA LYS A 268 -19.87 -0.06 17.50
C LYS A 268 -19.12 0.12 18.81
N ARG A 269 -17.99 -0.60 19.00
CA ARG A 269 -17.14 -0.46 20.18
C ARG A 269 -16.56 0.95 20.32
N ALA A 270 -16.07 1.53 19.23
CA ALA A 270 -15.51 2.88 19.24
C ALA A 270 -16.57 3.96 19.57
N VAL A 271 -17.80 3.81 19.05
CA VAL A 271 -18.91 4.69 19.38
C VAL A 271 -19.31 4.57 20.85
N ALA A 272 -19.44 3.36 21.37
CA ALA A 272 -19.75 3.12 22.78
C ALA A 272 -18.69 3.73 23.72
N ALA A 273 -17.41 3.58 23.40
CA ALA A 273 -16.32 4.16 24.18
C ALA A 273 -16.31 5.70 24.19
N ARG A 274 -16.83 6.35 23.14
CA ARG A 274 -16.97 7.81 23.07
C ARG A 274 -18.17 8.34 23.85
N GLN A 275 -19.19 7.52 24.09
CA GLN A 275 -20.37 7.89 24.89
C GLN A 275 -20.14 7.73 26.40
N GLN A 276 -19.09 7.00 26.79
CA GLN A 276 -18.70 6.79 28.19
C GLN A 276 -17.64 7.78 28.69
N LYS A 277 -17.12 8.66 27.81
CA LYS A 277 -16.22 9.77 28.14
C LYS A 277 -16.98 11.07 28.09
#